data_AF-A0A165DR68-F1
#
_entry.id   AF-A0A165DR68-F1
#
_cell.length_a   1.000
_cell.length_b   1.000
_cell.length_c   1.000
_cell.angle_alpha   90.00
_cell.angle_beta   90.00
_cell.angle_gamma   90.00
#
_symmetry.space_group_name_H-M   'P 1'
#
loop_
_entity.id
_entity.type
_entity.pdbx_description
1 polymer ?
#
loop_
_entity_poly.entity_id
_entity_poly.type
_entity_poly.pdbx_seq_one_letter_code
_entity_poly.pdbx_strand_id
1 'polypeptide(L)'
;MRFIAYVLLTKNKEFLSPFGDQVDAFTILRIPQDMPPDSIPLRREMLNTLRRLLSTDERAYHHANIELLADDRLHLGRDIGSQDTLRPSGYMVLANLAHHIRANLDPAPLRRVIELFAWGVHNNTLPASPRSVLAKLLVNLLNAVVVNFPQDES
;
A
#
# COMPACT_ATOMS: atom_id res chain seq x y z
N MET A 1 10.29 15.52 3.40
CA MET A 1 9.94 14.33 2.59
C MET A 1 10.83 14.14 1.37
N ARG A 2 11.01 15.13 0.47
CA ARG A 2 11.93 15.01 -0.70
C ARG A 2 13.32 14.47 -0.41
N PHE A 3 13.95 14.87 0.68
CA PHE A 3 15.29 14.38 1.04
C PHE A 3 15.29 12.88 1.38
N ILE A 4 14.36 12.43 2.23
CA ILE A 4 14.22 11.01 2.58
C ILE A 4 13.86 10.20 1.35
N ALA A 5 12.90 10.67 0.55
CA ALA A 5 12.55 10.06 -0.73
C ALA A 5 13.76 9.94 -1.66
N TYR A 6 14.58 10.99 -1.74
CA TYR A 6 15.78 11.01 -2.56
C TYR A 6 16.83 10.02 -2.06
N VAL A 7 17.11 9.97 -0.76
CA VAL A 7 18.08 9.04 -0.16
C VAL A 7 17.63 7.58 -0.32
N LEU A 8 16.34 7.30 -0.16
CA LEU A 8 15.79 5.95 -0.30
C LEU A 8 15.66 5.49 -1.75
N LEU A 9 15.41 6.41 -2.70
CA LEU A 9 15.22 6.11 -4.12
C LEU A 9 16.51 6.25 -4.95
N THR A 10 17.55 6.90 -4.42
CA THR A 10 18.88 6.88 -5.04
C THR A 10 19.45 5.48 -4.88
N LYS A 11 20.10 4.97 -5.93
CA LYS A 11 20.61 3.60 -6.04
C LYS A 11 21.79 3.28 -5.08
N ASN A 12 21.81 3.82 -3.87
CA ASN A 12 22.73 3.42 -2.79
C ASN A 12 22.25 2.12 -2.15
N LYS A 13 21.95 1.12 -2.97
CA LYS A 13 21.42 -0.19 -2.55
C LYS A 13 22.39 -0.93 -1.64
N GLU A 14 23.69 -0.79 -1.88
CA GLU A 14 24.75 -1.38 -1.04
C GLU A 14 24.77 -0.79 0.38
N PHE A 15 24.42 0.49 0.52
CA PHE A 15 24.41 1.17 1.81
C PHE A 15 23.14 0.87 2.61
N LEU A 16 22.00 0.69 1.93
CA LEU A 16 20.70 0.48 2.57
C LEU A 16 20.37 -1.00 2.83
N SER A 17 21.01 -1.93 2.10
CA SER A 17 20.90 -3.38 2.30
C SER A 17 20.90 -3.83 3.77
N PRO A 18 21.87 -3.41 4.63
CA PRO A 18 21.88 -3.83 6.04
C PRO A 18 20.76 -3.22 6.90
N PHE A 19 20.05 -2.22 6.40
CA PHE A 19 18.98 -1.51 7.14
C PHE A 19 17.59 -1.71 6.52
N GLY A 20 17.42 -2.63 5.57
CA GLY A 20 16.16 -2.79 4.82
C GLY A 20 14.91 -2.88 5.70
N ASP A 21 14.93 -3.71 6.75
CA ASP A 21 13.86 -3.80 7.75
C ASP A 21 13.51 -2.45 8.40
N GLN A 22 14.54 -1.71 8.81
CA GLN A 22 14.37 -0.43 9.50
C GLN A 22 13.88 0.65 8.55
N VAL A 23 14.36 0.64 7.30
CA VAL A 23 13.94 1.54 6.24
C VAL A 23 12.47 1.35 5.91
N ASP A 24 12.02 0.10 5.80
CA ASP A 24 10.63 -0.23 5.49
C ASP A 24 9.69 0.13 6.64
N ALA A 25 10.01 -0.27 7.87
CA ALA A 25 9.23 0.09 9.04
C ALA A 25 9.15 1.61 9.23
N PHE A 26 10.27 2.32 9.04
CA PHE A 26 10.30 3.77 9.15
C PHE A 26 9.49 4.44 8.04
N THR A 27 9.62 3.98 6.81
CA THR A 27 9.00 4.64 5.66
C THR A 27 7.51 4.35 5.58
N ILE A 28 7.09 3.12 5.89
CA ILE A 28 5.70 2.68 5.75
C ILE A 28 4.88 3.00 7.01
N LEU A 29 5.48 2.94 8.21
CA LEU A 29 4.73 3.14 9.47
C LEU A 29 4.96 4.53 10.05
N ARG A 30 6.23 4.93 10.23
CA ARG A 30 6.58 6.12 11.00
C ARG A 30 6.32 7.42 10.23
N ILE A 31 6.71 7.46 8.96
CA ILE A 31 6.50 8.63 8.11
C ILE A 31 5.02 9.03 8.00
N PRO A 32 4.07 8.11 7.72
CA PRO A 32 2.64 8.46 7.69
C PRO A 32 2.06 8.93 9.03
N GLN A 33 2.59 8.43 10.14
CA GLN A 33 2.16 8.80 11.49
C GLN A 33 2.66 10.19 11.91
N ASP A 34 3.93 10.50 11.61
CA ASP A 34 4.58 11.77 11.98
C ASP A 34 4.15 12.94 11.08
N MET A 35 3.38 12.64 10.03
CA MET A 35 2.91 13.58 9.04
C MET A 35 1.71 14.40 9.55
N PRO A 36 1.76 15.75 9.50
CA PRO A 36 0.63 16.57 9.93
C PRO A 36 -0.66 16.17 9.17
N PRO A 37 -1.78 15.95 9.89
CA PRO A 37 -3.03 15.50 9.29
C PRO A 37 -3.56 16.46 8.22
N ASP A 38 -3.33 17.76 8.43
CA ASP A 38 -3.97 18.83 7.66
C ASP A 38 -3.25 19.15 6.32
N SER A 39 -2.06 18.59 6.09
CA SER A 39 -1.24 18.91 4.91
C SER A 39 -1.44 17.92 3.76
N ILE A 40 -2.50 18.14 2.97
CA ILE A 40 -2.78 17.37 1.74
C ILE A 40 -1.57 17.32 0.78
N PRO A 41 -0.87 18.44 0.47
CA PRO A 41 0.24 18.39 -0.49
C PRO A 41 1.38 17.48 -0.04
N LEU A 42 1.71 17.52 1.26
CA LEU A 42 2.82 16.76 1.80
C LEU A 42 2.46 15.27 1.93
N ARG A 43 1.22 14.94 2.29
CA ARG A 43 0.70 13.55 2.24
C ARG A 43 0.67 12.99 0.82
N ARG A 44 0.29 13.79 -0.18
CA ARG A 44 0.34 13.37 -1.60
C ARG A 44 1.77 13.03 -2.04
N GLU A 45 2.74 13.86 -1.66
CA GLU A 45 4.15 13.61 -1.97
C GLU A 45 4.67 12.34 -1.29
N MET A 46 4.28 12.11 -0.04
CA MET A 46 4.57 10.89 0.71
C MET A 46 3.98 9.66 0.01
N LEU A 47 2.69 9.66 -0.32
CA LEU A 47 2.04 8.55 -1.04
C LEU A 47 2.74 8.25 -2.37
N ASN A 48 3.12 9.29 -3.12
CA ASN A 48 3.89 9.12 -4.35
C ASN A 48 5.28 8.50 -4.12
N THR A 49 5.91 8.82 -2.99
CA THR A 49 7.21 8.26 -2.60
C THR A 49 7.08 6.80 -2.18
N LEU A 50 6.10 6.49 -1.32
CA LEU A 50 5.75 5.13 -0.91
C LEU A 50 5.48 4.26 -2.12
N ARG A 51 4.68 4.75 -3.07
CA ARG A 51 4.38 4.03 -4.30
C ARG A 51 5.64 3.65 -5.08
N ARG A 52 6.60 4.57 -5.20
CA ARG A 52 7.87 4.32 -5.90
C ARG A 52 8.75 3.33 -5.14
N LEU A 53 8.84 3.46 -3.82
CA LEU A 53 9.62 2.55 -2.98
C LEU A 53 9.08 1.12 -3.07
N LEU A 54 7.77 0.95 -2.92
CA LEU A 54 7.06 -0.32 -3.05
C LEU A 54 7.03 -0.88 -4.49
N SER A 55 7.58 -0.15 -5.47
CA SER A 55 7.75 -0.66 -6.84
C SER A 55 9.18 -1.18 -7.08
N THR A 56 10.04 -1.16 -6.06
CA THR A 56 11.39 -1.74 -6.11
C THR A 56 11.35 -3.19 -5.63
N ASP A 57 12.20 -4.06 -6.20
CA ASP A 57 12.16 -5.54 -6.04
C ASP A 57 12.51 -6.09 -4.63
N GLU A 58 12.50 -5.29 -3.57
CA GLU A 58 12.86 -5.76 -2.22
C GLU A 58 11.69 -6.44 -1.51
N ARG A 59 11.49 -7.72 -1.82
CA ARG A 59 10.34 -8.55 -1.40
C ARG A 59 10.23 -8.82 0.11
N ALA A 60 11.31 -8.66 0.88
CA ALA A 60 11.42 -9.29 2.21
C ALA A 60 10.65 -8.57 3.34
N TYR A 61 10.41 -7.26 3.22
CA TYR A 61 10.09 -6.42 4.39
C TYR A 61 8.66 -5.88 4.41
N HIS A 62 7.88 -6.21 3.37
CA HIS A 62 6.57 -5.61 3.10
C HIS A 62 5.38 -6.29 3.80
N HIS A 63 5.57 -7.50 4.36
CA HIS A 63 4.49 -8.32 4.91
C HIS A 63 3.85 -7.74 6.18
N ALA A 64 4.64 -7.16 7.08
CA ALA A 64 4.16 -6.64 8.36
C ALA A 64 3.27 -5.38 8.25
N ASN A 65 3.19 -4.78 7.06
CA ASN A 65 2.75 -3.40 6.92
C ASN A 65 1.41 -3.22 6.18
N ILE A 66 0.84 -4.30 5.61
CA ILE A 66 -0.37 -4.18 4.80
C ILE A 66 -1.61 -3.83 5.63
N GLU A 67 -1.72 -4.34 6.86
CA GLU A 67 -2.83 -4.00 7.75
C GLU A 67 -2.79 -2.53 8.17
N LEU A 68 -1.59 -1.98 8.38
CA LEU A 68 -1.43 -0.57 8.72
C LEU A 68 -1.79 0.35 7.54
N LEU A 69 -1.34 -0.01 6.34
CA LEU A 69 -1.67 0.74 5.13
C LEU A 69 -3.13 0.55 4.72
N ALA A 70 -3.79 -0.52 5.14
CA ALA A 70 -5.22 -0.74 4.92
C ALA A 70 -6.09 0.21 5.77
N ASP A 71 -5.51 0.91 6.76
CA ASP A 71 -6.19 1.97 7.50
C ASP A 71 -6.06 3.32 6.79
N ASP A 72 -7.14 3.70 6.09
CA ASP A 72 -7.32 5.00 5.43
C ASP A 72 -6.99 6.20 6.33
N ARG A 73 -7.25 6.11 7.64
CA ARG A 73 -6.99 7.23 8.56
C ARG A 73 -5.51 7.50 8.75
N LEU A 74 -4.69 6.47 8.57
CA LEU A 74 -3.28 6.50 8.88
C LEU A 74 -2.49 7.16 7.75
N HIS A 75 -2.73 6.73 6.51
CA HIS A 75 -2.07 7.28 5.33
C HIS A 75 -2.79 8.47 4.67
N LEU A 76 -4.12 8.58 4.70
CA LEU A 76 -4.87 9.68 4.07
C LEU A 76 -5.16 10.86 5.00
N GLY A 77 -5.01 10.68 6.31
CA GLY A 77 -5.34 11.67 7.33
C GLY A 77 -6.77 11.53 7.85
N ARG A 78 -7.15 12.38 8.82
CA ARG A 78 -8.44 12.30 9.53
C ARG A 78 -9.54 13.16 8.91
N ASP A 79 -9.16 14.18 8.14
CA ASP A 79 -10.12 15.09 7.52
C ASP A 79 -10.75 14.47 6.28
N ILE A 80 -12.07 14.61 6.16
CA ILE A 80 -12.86 14.08 5.04
C ILE A 80 -12.36 14.66 3.70
N GLY A 81 -12.04 15.96 3.65
CA GLY A 81 -11.51 16.59 2.43
C GLY A 81 -10.13 16.06 2.01
N SER A 82 -9.27 15.74 2.98
CA SER A 82 -7.98 15.09 2.71
C SER A 82 -8.19 13.66 2.21
N GLN A 83 -9.05 12.90 2.89
CA GLN A 83 -9.40 11.53 2.50
C GLN A 83 -9.94 11.50 1.08
N ASP A 84 -10.94 12.33 0.74
CA ASP A 84 -11.53 12.36 -0.60
C ASP A 84 -10.51 12.70 -1.68
N THR A 85 -9.63 13.66 -1.40
CA THR A 85 -8.60 14.11 -2.34
C THR A 85 -7.49 13.07 -2.55
N LEU A 86 -7.11 12.34 -1.50
CA LEU A 86 -5.95 11.45 -1.50
C LEU A 86 -6.32 9.98 -1.72
N ARG A 87 -7.60 9.61 -1.58
CA ARG A 87 -8.10 8.24 -1.74
C ARG A 87 -7.61 7.56 -3.02
N PRO A 88 -7.64 8.18 -4.22
CA PRO A 88 -7.09 7.55 -5.41
C PRO A 88 -5.61 7.17 -5.29
N SER A 89 -4.80 8.04 -4.66
CA SER A 89 -3.38 7.80 -4.44
C SER A 89 -3.14 6.73 -3.36
N GLY A 90 -3.93 6.71 -2.29
CA GLY A 90 -3.86 5.66 -1.26
C GLY A 90 -4.16 4.27 -1.81
N TYR A 91 -5.24 4.13 -2.57
CA TYR A 91 -5.57 2.87 -3.25
C TYR A 91 -4.45 2.40 -4.18
N MET A 92 -3.75 3.31 -4.85
CA MET A 92 -2.62 2.96 -5.71
C MET A 92 -1.39 2.46 -4.93
N VAL A 93 -1.12 3.03 -3.75
CA VAL A 93 -0.04 2.56 -2.85
C VAL A 93 -0.38 1.14 -2.35
N LEU A 94 -1.60 0.95 -1.86
CA LEU A 94 -2.12 -0.34 -1.44
C LEU A 94 -2.11 -1.38 -2.55
N ALA A 95 -2.53 -1.01 -3.75
CA ALA A 95 -2.52 -1.84 -4.95
C ALA A 95 -1.11 -2.35 -5.25
N ASN A 96 -0.11 -1.48 -5.22
CA ASN A 96 1.27 -1.86 -5.43
C ASN A 96 1.77 -2.81 -4.34
N LEU A 97 1.51 -2.50 -3.06
CA LEU A 97 1.90 -3.38 -1.96
C LEU A 97 1.28 -4.78 -2.11
N ALA A 98 -0.04 -4.84 -2.27
CA ALA A 98 -0.78 -6.09 -2.42
C ALA A 98 -0.29 -6.89 -3.63
N HIS A 99 0.05 -6.22 -4.74
CA HIS A 99 0.66 -6.87 -5.89
C HIS A 99 1.97 -7.59 -5.55
N HIS A 100 2.82 -6.97 -4.72
CA HIS A 100 4.12 -7.53 -4.34
C HIS A 100 3.99 -8.69 -3.36
N ILE A 101 3.11 -8.56 -2.36
CA ILE A 101 3.03 -9.55 -1.27
C ILE A 101 2.00 -10.66 -1.48
N ARG A 102 1.22 -10.61 -2.57
CA ARG A 102 0.10 -11.56 -2.83
C ARG A 102 0.44 -13.04 -2.66
N ALA A 103 1.69 -13.44 -2.89
CA ALA A 103 2.12 -14.83 -2.83
C ALA A 103 2.31 -15.35 -1.39
N ASN A 104 2.57 -14.48 -0.41
CA ASN A 104 2.80 -14.88 0.99
C ASN A 104 1.90 -14.08 1.95
N LEU A 105 0.67 -13.78 1.55
CA LEU A 105 -0.30 -13.13 2.41
C LEU A 105 -0.99 -14.15 3.31
N ASP A 106 -1.01 -13.86 4.61
CA ASP A 106 -1.82 -14.61 5.55
C ASP A 106 -3.33 -14.44 5.24
N PRO A 107 -4.16 -15.43 5.60
CA PRO A 107 -5.61 -15.42 5.36
C PRO A 107 -6.35 -14.15 5.82
N ALA A 108 -6.03 -13.61 7.00
CA ALA A 108 -6.77 -12.48 7.58
C ALA A 108 -6.46 -11.14 6.88
N PRO A 109 -5.18 -10.75 6.68
CA PRO A 109 -4.84 -9.58 5.88
C PRO A 109 -5.35 -9.68 4.43
N LEU A 110 -5.30 -10.87 3.83
CA LEU A 110 -5.82 -11.11 2.48
C LEU A 110 -7.30 -10.75 2.36
N ARG A 111 -8.13 -11.22 3.31
CA ARG A 111 -9.57 -10.91 3.35
C ARG A 111 -9.81 -9.39 3.40
N ARG A 112 -9.06 -8.68 4.25
CA ARG A 112 -9.22 -7.23 4.41
C ARG A 112 -8.87 -6.45 3.14
N VAL A 113 -7.81 -6.85 2.45
CA VAL A 113 -7.38 -6.24 1.18
C VAL A 113 -8.43 -6.48 0.09
N ILE A 114 -8.99 -7.69 0.01
CA ILE A 114 -10.06 -8.02 -0.94
C ILE A 114 -11.29 -7.14 -0.70
N GLU A 115 -11.74 -7.00 0.54
CA GLU A 115 -12.87 -6.13 0.90
C GLU A 115 -12.62 -4.68 0.45
N LEU A 116 -11.45 -4.12 0.78
CA LEU A 116 -11.09 -2.75 0.41
C LEU A 116 -11.05 -2.56 -1.10
N PHE A 117 -10.45 -3.50 -1.85
CA PHE A 117 -10.37 -3.39 -3.30
C PHE A 117 -11.74 -3.52 -3.96
N ALA A 118 -12.60 -4.41 -3.44
CA ALA A 118 -13.98 -4.52 -3.91
C ALA A 118 -14.73 -3.19 -3.71
N TRP A 119 -14.62 -2.60 -2.52
CA TRP A 119 -15.20 -1.28 -2.23
C TRP A 119 -14.65 -0.20 -3.18
N GLY A 120 -13.35 -0.18 -3.42
CA GLY A 120 -12.70 0.75 -4.35
C GLY A 120 -13.20 0.60 -5.80
N VAL A 121 -13.43 -0.63 -6.28
CA VAL A 121 -13.96 -0.86 -7.64
C VAL A 121 -15.37 -0.30 -7.80
N HIS A 122 -16.22 -0.45 -6.77
CA HIS A 122 -17.60 0.06 -6.77
C HIS A 122 -17.70 1.56 -6.46
N ASN A 123 -16.61 2.19 -6.01
CA ASN A 123 -16.62 3.60 -5.65
C ASN A 123 -16.54 4.51 -6.89
N ASN A 124 -17.68 5.07 -7.30
CA ASN A 124 -17.79 5.96 -8.45
C ASN A 124 -17.05 7.30 -8.30
N THR A 125 -16.62 7.67 -7.08
CA THR A 125 -15.78 8.86 -6.88
C THR A 125 -14.33 8.65 -7.35
N LEU A 126 -13.91 7.39 -7.52
CA LEU A 126 -12.58 7.07 -8.05
C LEU A 126 -12.56 7.14 -9.58
N PRO A 127 -11.49 7.71 -10.18
CA PRO A 127 -11.32 7.68 -11.63
C PRO A 127 -11.28 6.26 -12.18
N ALA A 128 -11.60 6.09 -13.47
CA ALA A 128 -11.68 4.78 -14.10
C ALA A 128 -10.35 4.00 -14.08
N SER A 129 -9.21 4.70 -14.18
CA SER A 129 -7.88 4.08 -14.21
C SER A 129 -7.54 3.33 -12.91
N PRO A 130 -7.57 3.95 -11.70
CA PRO A 130 -7.42 3.22 -10.44
C PRO A 130 -8.41 2.06 -10.28
N ARG A 131 -9.69 2.25 -10.64
CA ARG A 131 -10.70 1.18 -10.56
C ARG A 131 -10.34 -0.04 -11.40
N SER A 132 -9.82 0.16 -12.61
CA SER A 132 -9.36 -0.94 -13.48
C SER A 132 -8.18 -1.71 -12.85
N VAL A 133 -7.25 -1.02 -12.20
CA VAL A 133 -6.11 -1.66 -11.51
C VAL A 133 -6.59 -2.50 -10.33
N LEU A 134 -7.49 -1.96 -9.50
CA LEU A 134 -8.07 -2.68 -8.37
C LEU A 134 -8.81 -3.95 -8.83
N ALA A 135 -9.62 -3.84 -9.89
CA ALA A 135 -10.33 -4.98 -10.46
C ALA A 135 -9.38 -6.07 -10.96
N LYS A 136 -8.31 -5.69 -11.67
CA LYS A 136 -7.28 -6.65 -12.13
C LYS A 136 -6.57 -7.32 -10.96
N LEU A 137 -6.29 -6.59 -9.88
CA LEU A 137 -5.65 -7.16 -8.69
C LEU A 137 -6.55 -8.12 -7.94
N LEU A 138 -7.86 -7.85 -7.83
CA LEU A 138 -8.81 -8.79 -7.24
C LEU A 138 -8.78 -10.15 -7.95
N VAL A 139 -8.73 -10.16 -9.29
CA VAL A 139 -8.58 -11.38 -10.07
C VAL A 139 -7.26 -12.09 -9.76
N ASN A 140 -6.15 -11.34 -9.65
CA ASN A 140 -4.85 -11.91 -9.30
C ASN A 140 -4.78 -12.46 -7.87
N LEU A 141 -5.53 -11.88 -6.94
CA LEU A 141 -5.64 -12.34 -5.55
C LEU A 141 -6.47 -13.62 -5.43
N LEU A 142 -7.34 -13.94 -6.40
CA LEU A 142 -8.10 -15.19 -6.42
C LEU A 142 -7.18 -16.41 -6.36
N ASN A 143 -6.05 -16.38 -7.08
CA ASN A 143 -5.06 -17.45 -7.03
C ASN A 143 -4.48 -17.63 -5.62
N ALA A 144 -4.25 -16.53 -4.89
CA ALA A 144 -3.77 -16.58 -3.51
C ALA A 144 -4.84 -17.14 -2.56
N VAL A 145 -6.13 -16.84 -2.81
CA VAL A 145 -7.25 -17.41 -2.04
C VAL A 145 -7.33 -18.92 -2.24
N VAL A 146 -7.26 -19.41 -3.48
CA VAL A 146 -7.33 -20.86 -3.78
C VAL A 146 -6.21 -21.64 -3.08
N VAL A 147 -5.01 -21.07 -3.01
CA VAL A 147 -3.85 -21.70 -2.35
C VAL A 147 -4.00 -21.69 -0.82
N ASN A 148 -4.45 -20.57 -0.24
CA ASN A 148 -4.51 -20.41 1.23
C ASN A 148 -5.82 -20.94 1.85
N PHE A 149 -6.87 -21.12 1.05
CA PHE A 149 -8.13 -21.71 1.43
C PHE A 149 -8.46 -22.87 0.48
N PRO A 150 -7.68 -23.97 0.53
CA PRO A 150 -8.06 -25.18 -0.17
C PRO A 150 -9.47 -25.57 0.27
N GLN A 151 -10.34 -25.86 -0.69
CA GLN A 151 -11.70 -26.27 -0.41
C GLN A 151 -11.64 -27.54 0.46
N ASP A 152 -12.20 -27.49 1.67
CA ASP A 152 -12.55 -28.73 2.37
C ASP A 152 -13.61 -29.43 1.51
N GLU A 153 -13.18 -30.47 0.79
CA GLU A 153 -14.08 -31.39 0.09
C GLU A 153 -15.10 -31.91 1.11
N SER A 154 -16.33 -31.43 0.98
CA SER A 154 -17.50 -31.88 1.76
C SER A 154 -18.59 -32.35 0.81
#